data_AF-A0A6V7KLI7-F1
#
_entry.id   AF-A0A6V7KLI7-F1
#
_cell.length_a   1.000
_cell.length_b   1.000
_cell.length_c   1.000
_cell.angle_alpha   90.00
_cell.angle_beta   90.00
_cell.angle_gamma   90.00
#
_symmetry.space_group_name_H-M   'P 1'
#
loop_
_entity.id
_entity.type
_entity.pdbx_description
1 polymer ?
#
loop_
_entity_poly.entity_id
_entity_poly.type
_entity_poly.pdbx_seq_one_letter_code
_entity_poly.pdbx_strand_id
1 'polypeptide(L)' 'FKVMGSSGQQLYSLSWGDFGSSLTSAIQLLRGDGDLVDVTLAAGGRSFPAHKIVLSAASPFLLDILK' A
#
# COMPACT_ATOMS: atom_id res chain seq x y z
N PHE A 1 -14.93 -4.41 4.29
CA PHE A 1 -16.24 -3.91 3.83
C PHE A 1 -17.33 -4.80 4.43
N LYS A 2 -18.21 -4.25 5.28
CA LYS A 2 -19.30 -5.00 5.92
C LYS A 2 -20.62 -4.46 5.37
N VAL A 3 -21.32 -5.26 4.59
CA VAL A 3 -22.71 -4.97 4.18
C VAL A 3 -23.61 -5.71 5.18
N MET A 4 -24.51 -4.97 5.83
CA MET A 4 -25.46 -5.53 6.80
C MET A 4 -26.75 -5.89 6.06
N GLY A 5 -26.97 -7.18 5.80
CA GLY A 5 -28.20 -7.72 5.19
C GLY A 5 -29.05 -8.48 6.22
N SER A 6 -30.35 -8.21 6.22
CA SER A 6 -31.35 -8.80 7.13
C SER A 6 -31.62 -10.29 6.84
N SER A 7 -31.67 -11.09 7.91
CA SER A 7 -32.32 -12.41 8.04
C SER A 7 -32.17 -13.41 6.87
N GLY A 8 -31.13 -14.26 6.94
CA GLY A 8 -31.05 -15.53 6.20
C GLY A 8 -29.76 -15.79 5.41
N GLN A 9 -28.86 -14.83 5.28
CA GLN A 9 -27.62 -15.02 4.52
C GLN A 9 -26.42 -15.20 5.44
N GLN A 10 -25.78 -16.37 5.37
CA GLN A 10 -24.50 -16.62 6.02
C GLN A 10 -23.47 -15.61 5.50
N LEU A 11 -22.97 -14.76 6.39
CA LEU A 11 -21.89 -13.83 6.08
C LEU A 11 -20.58 -14.62 6.06
N TYR A 12 -20.09 -14.93 4.86
CA TYR A 12 -18.76 -15.50 4.69
C TYR A 12 -17.72 -14.38 4.68
N SER A 13 -16.81 -14.42 5.66
CA SER A 13 -15.60 -13.60 5.63
C SER A 13 -14.50 -14.40 4.94
N LEU A 14 -14.15 -14.04 3.72
CA LEU A 14 -12.95 -14.55 3.08
C LEU A 14 -11.75 -13.81 3.67
N SER A 15 -10.98 -14.49 4.50
CA SER A 15 -9.67 -14.01 4.93
C SER A 15 -8.59 -14.63 4.05
N TRP A 16 -7.69 -13.78 3.54
CA TRP A 16 -6.45 -14.26 2.95
C TRP A 16 -5.42 -14.35 4.07
N GLY A 17 -5.11 -15.58 4.50
CA GLY A 17 -4.21 -15.86 5.63
C GLY A 17 -2.84 -15.16 5.52
N ASP A 18 -2.31 -15.10 4.31
CA ASP A 18 -0.98 -14.52 4.03
C ASP A 18 -1.04 -13.18 3.28
N PHE A 19 -2.13 -12.41 3.43
CA PHE A 19 -2.29 -11.14 2.72
C PHE A 19 -1.12 -10.17 2.99
N GLY A 20 -0.75 -9.98 4.26
CA GLY A 20 0.28 -9.02 4.65
C GLY A 20 1.65 -9.33 4.06
N SER A 21 2.07 -10.61 4.11
CA SER A 21 3.34 -11.05 3.54
C SER A 21 3.32 -11.00 2.01
N SER A 22 2.23 -11.45 1.38
CA SER A 22 2.05 -11.40 -0.07
C SER A 22 2.08 -9.98 -0.62
N LEU A 23 1.37 -9.05 0.06
CA LEU A 23 1.37 -7.63 -0.29
C LEU A 23 2.76 -7.00 -0.13
N THR A 24 3.44 -7.31 0.98
CA THR A 24 4.79 -6.78 1.22
C THR A 24 5.76 -7.24 0.13
N SER A 25 5.76 -8.53 -0.21
CA SER A 25 6.59 -9.08 -1.28
C SER A 25 6.28 -8.44 -2.64
N ALA A 26 5.00 -8.27 -2.97
CA ALA A 26 4.60 -7.62 -4.22
C ALA A 26 5.09 -6.16 -4.29
N ILE A 27 4.95 -5.38 -3.21
CA ILE A 27 5.43 -3.99 -3.15
C ILE A 27 6.96 -3.91 -3.29
N GLN A 28 7.70 -4.85 -2.72
CA GLN A 28 9.17 -4.90 -2.87
C GLN A 28 9.58 -5.14 -4.32
N LEU A 29 8.89 -6.05 -5.03
CA LEU A 29 9.13 -6.29 -6.46
C LEU A 29 8.82 -5.05 -7.28
N LEU A 30 7.64 -4.43 -7.09
CA LEU A 30 7.26 -3.19 -7.78
C LEU A 30 8.27 -2.06 -7.55
N ARG A 31 8.84 -1.97 -6.34
CA ARG A 31 9.89 -0.99 -6.04
C ARG A 31 11.19 -1.31 -6.76
N GLY A 32 11.59 -2.59 -6.80
CA GLY A 32 12.80 -3.04 -7.48
C GLY A 32 12.74 -2.79 -8.98
N ASP A 33 11.59 -3.08 -9.59
CA ASP A 33 11.36 -2.94 -11.03
C ASP A 33 11.03 -1.49 -11.44
N GLY A 34 10.66 -0.63 -10.48
CA GLY A 34 10.27 0.75 -10.73
C GLY A 34 8.83 0.92 -11.23
N ASP A 35 8.04 -0.15 -11.17
CA ASP A 35 6.64 -0.16 -11.58
C ASP A 35 5.75 0.62 -10.61
N LEU A 36 4.76 1.32 -11.17
CA LEU A 36 3.77 2.12 -10.44
C LEU A 36 4.38 3.21 -9.54
N VAL A 37 5.63 3.59 -9.76
CA VAL A 37 6.27 4.72 -9.09
C VAL A 37 5.54 6.01 -9.47
N ASP A 38 5.05 6.72 -8.47
CA ASP A 38 4.23 7.93 -8.58
C ASP A 38 4.86 9.14 -7.87
N VAL A 39 6.02 8.97 -7.23
CA VAL A 39 6.82 10.04 -6.64
C VAL A 39 8.32 9.75 -6.71
N THR A 40 9.12 10.80 -6.82
CA THR A 40 10.58 10.74 -6.70
C THR A 40 11.02 11.72 -5.61
N LEU A 41 11.66 11.22 -4.56
CA LEU A 41 12.24 12.07 -3.52
C LEU A 41 13.65 12.50 -3.93
N ALA A 42 13.98 13.78 -3.81
CA ALA A 42 15.32 14.28 -4.05
C ALA A 42 15.99 14.68 -2.73
N ALA A 43 17.17 14.13 -2.44
CA ALA A 43 17.94 14.46 -1.25
C ALA A 43 19.44 14.29 -1.49
N GLY A 44 20.24 15.27 -1.06
CA GLY A 44 21.71 15.19 -1.16
C GLY A 44 22.22 14.99 -2.60
N GLY A 45 21.57 15.59 -3.60
CA GLY A 45 21.92 15.44 -5.01
C GLY A 45 21.54 14.09 -5.63
N ARG A 46 20.78 13.25 -4.91
CA ARG A 46 20.29 11.96 -5.39
C ARG A 46 18.78 11.96 -5.50
N SER A 47 18.25 11.13 -6.39
CA SER A 47 16.82 10.93 -6.60
C SER A 47 16.43 9.50 -6.24
N PHE A 48 15.30 9.35 -5.56
CA PHE A 48 14.78 8.10 -5.03
C PHE A 48 13.34 7.89 -5.52
N PRO A 49 13.13 7.14 -6.62
CA PRO A 49 11.80 6.75 -7.05
C PRO A 49 11.13 5.88 -5.98
N ALA A 50 9.86 6.15 -5.70
CA ALA A 50 9.11 5.47 -4.65
C ALA A 50 7.59 5.51 -4.93
N HIS A 51 6.85 4.79 -4.09
CA HIS A 51 5.39 4.80 -4.08
C HIS A 51 4.87 5.72 -2.98
N LYS A 52 4.05 6.71 -3.33
CA LYS A 52 3.42 7.65 -2.38
C LYS A 52 2.67 6.89 -1.30
N ILE A 53 1.89 5.88 -1.68
CA ILE A 53 1.10 5.09 -0.74
C ILE A 53 1.96 4.43 0.34
N VAL A 54 3.13 3.90 -0.05
CA VAL A 54 4.06 3.25 0.88
C VAL A 54 4.71 4.28 1.81
N LEU A 55 5.14 5.42 1.27
CA LEU A 55 5.73 6.50 2.07
C LEU A 55 4.73 7.09 3.06
N SER A 56 3.50 7.31 2.61
CA SER A 56 2.39 7.80 3.43
C SER A 56 2.02 6.83 4.55
N ALA A 57 1.98 5.52 4.26
CA ALA A 57 1.73 4.50 5.28
C ALA A 57 2.86 4.39 6.32
N ALA A 58 4.10 4.67 5.91
CA ALA A 58 5.27 4.59 6.77
C ALA A 58 5.51 5.84 7.63
N SER A 59 4.96 7.00 7.27
CA SER A 59 5.23 8.26 7.96
C SER A 59 4.05 9.25 7.84
N PRO A 60 3.45 9.69 8.97
CA PRO A 60 2.40 10.70 8.98
C PRO A 60 2.84 12.03 8.35
N PHE A 61 4.12 12.39 8.47
CA PHE A 61 4.69 13.59 7.86
C PHE A 61 4.72 13.48 6.33
N LEU A 62 5.18 12.34 5.80
CA LEU A 62 5.18 12.12 4.36
C LEU A 62 3.76 12.01 3.82
N LEU A 63 2.83 11.41 4.58
CA LEU A 63 1.42 11.43 4.23
C LEU A 63 0.89 12.85 4.11
N ASP A 64 1.28 13.77 4.99
CA ASP A 64 0.81 15.15 4.91
C ASP A 64 1.37 15.91 3.71
N ILE A 65 2.64 15.69 3.38
CA ILE A 65 3.32 16.36 2.27
C ILE A 65 2.93 15.79 0.90
N LEU A 66 2.62 14.49 0.82
CA LEU A 66 2.34 13.79 -0.44
C LEU A 66 0.85 13.70 -0.79
N LYS A 67 -0.05 14.19 0.09
CA LYS A 67 -1.48 14.33 -0.18
C LYS A 67 -1.76 15.22 -1.39
#